data_AF-A0A970NZX1-F1
#
_entry.id   AF-A0A970NZX1-F1
#
_cell.length_a   1.000
_cell.length_b   1.000
_cell.length_c   1.000
_cell.angle_alpha   90.00
_cell.angle_beta   90.00
_cell.angle_gamma   90.00
#
_symmetry.space_group_name_H-M   'P 1'
#
loop_
_entity.id
_entity.type
_entity.pdbx_description
1 polymer ?
#
loop_
_entity_poly.entity_id
_entity_poly.type
_entity_poly.pdbx_seq_one_letter_code
_entity_poly.pdbx_strand_id
1 'polypeptide(L)'
;MSEKNEIIERIFARKGIIAVGLAVFGLALAGSFFTNDYLKKFNIDTVAAADKDSTEVEQVEVIEVIPATEVPEAEQQPAGDEIPAQSEEEATVAEQEVEQAVTEKPAAEIVNAPVKLTASLLRNNHNSFRGPFGLGVIYHKNIPVEWDGNTGKSVLWKTPVPKPGFNSPVIWDDKIFLAGADENNREVYCFNRSDGKLLWTGKAGNIPGSPSSPPRVTEDTGLSAPTVTTDGKGVYAIFATGDIVAFNMDGQRIWAKNLGVPDNHYGHSSSLITWDNKLFVQYDTNKGGKIMALETADGETVWETGRKSKISWASPVLVEVDGAYQLLLTADPIVAGYDVSSGKELWSVECMMGEVGPSVAYSNGIVFAANEYARMVAIDIKTKEILWEQDMYLPEASSPLAHNGLVIVATSYGVLACYDAKTGDQHWEHDVGTTLYSSPVTADGKLFLIDNEGVMRVYEFSKEMKLLKENELGEAAGTTPAFANGRIYIRGEKHLYCIGN
;
A
#
# COMPACT_ATOMS: atom_id res chain seq x y z
N MET A 1 64.28 -8.42 -26.39
CA MET A 1 64.47 -8.71 -24.95
C MET A 1 63.19 -8.27 -24.23
N SER A 2 62.12 -9.04 -24.37
CA SER A 2 60.75 -8.61 -23.97
C SER A 2 59.89 -9.79 -23.51
N GLU A 3 59.83 -10.87 -24.30
CA GLU A 3 58.98 -12.04 -24.03
C GLU A 3 59.28 -12.75 -22.68
N LYS A 4 60.56 -12.83 -22.28
CA LYS A 4 60.95 -13.38 -20.96
C LYS A 4 60.49 -12.50 -19.78
N ASN A 5 60.38 -11.18 -19.96
CA ASN A 5 59.99 -10.28 -18.88
C ASN A 5 58.49 -10.43 -18.61
N GLU A 6 57.66 -10.47 -19.65
CA GLU A 6 56.21 -10.60 -19.52
C GLU A 6 55.80 -11.91 -18.81
N ILE A 7 56.49 -13.02 -19.09
CA ILE A 7 56.28 -14.30 -18.39
C ILE A 7 56.64 -14.17 -16.90
N ILE A 8 57.74 -13.48 -16.57
CA ILE A 8 58.17 -13.23 -15.18
C ILE A 8 57.15 -12.33 -14.47
N GLU A 9 56.68 -11.26 -15.10
CA GLU A 9 55.67 -10.33 -14.56
C GLU A 9 54.34 -11.04 -14.31
N ARG A 10 53.85 -11.86 -15.24
CA ARG A 10 52.64 -12.70 -15.06
C ARG A 10 52.81 -13.69 -13.89
N ILE A 11 54.00 -14.24 -13.66
CA ILE A 11 54.31 -15.10 -12.50
C ILE A 11 54.33 -14.30 -11.19
N PHE A 12 54.90 -13.10 -11.18
CA PHE A 12 54.88 -12.22 -10.01
C PHE A 12 53.46 -11.75 -9.67
N ALA A 13 52.67 -11.33 -10.66
CA ALA A 13 51.26 -10.95 -10.46
C ALA A 13 50.44 -12.11 -9.88
N ARG A 14 50.58 -13.33 -10.43
CA ARG A 14 49.88 -14.52 -9.91
C ARG A 14 50.30 -14.87 -8.48
N LYS A 15 51.58 -14.70 -8.12
CA LYS A 15 52.05 -14.86 -6.73
C LYS A 15 51.51 -13.75 -5.81
N GLY A 16 51.43 -12.51 -6.28
CA GLY A 16 50.85 -11.38 -5.55
C GLY A 16 49.38 -11.61 -5.21
N ILE A 17 48.57 -12.04 -6.20
CA ILE A 17 47.15 -12.37 -6.00
C ILE A 17 46.98 -13.48 -4.96
N ILE A 18 47.80 -14.55 -5.02
CA ILE A 18 47.77 -15.64 -4.03
C ILE A 18 48.16 -15.14 -2.63
N ALA A 19 49.19 -14.28 -2.52
CA ALA A 19 49.63 -13.73 -1.24
C ALA A 19 48.56 -12.80 -0.61
N VAL A 20 47.91 -11.95 -1.41
CA VAL A 20 46.80 -11.09 -0.95
C VAL A 20 45.59 -11.94 -0.55
N GLY A 21 45.20 -12.94 -1.34
CA GLY A 21 44.11 -13.85 -0.99
C GLY A 21 44.35 -14.60 0.32
N LEU A 22 45.56 -15.10 0.55
CA LEU A 22 45.95 -15.74 1.82
C LEU A 22 45.97 -14.76 2.99
N ALA A 23 46.38 -13.50 2.78
CA ALA A 23 46.33 -12.46 3.82
C ALA A 23 44.89 -12.10 4.21
N VAL A 24 44.00 -11.92 3.23
CA VAL A 24 42.56 -11.66 3.47
C VAL A 24 41.89 -12.84 4.18
N PHE A 25 42.17 -14.07 3.75
CA PHE A 25 41.65 -15.28 4.40
C PHE A 25 42.17 -15.44 5.84
N GLY A 26 43.45 -15.15 6.07
CA GLY A 26 44.05 -15.12 7.41
C GLY A 26 43.45 -14.05 8.33
N LEU A 27 43.16 -12.85 7.79
CA LEU A 27 42.47 -11.79 8.53
C LEU A 27 41.01 -12.14 8.85
N ALA A 28 40.29 -12.80 7.93
CA ALA A 28 38.93 -13.28 8.18
C ALA A 28 38.89 -14.34 9.29
N LEU A 29 39.81 -15.32 9.25
CA LEU A 29 39.96 -16.32 10.31
C LEU A 29 40.34 -15.66 11.66
N ALA A 30 41.30 -14.74 11.67
CA ALA A 30 41.67 -14.00 12.88
C ALA A 30 40.47 -13.20 13.43
N GLY A 31 39.69 -12.54 12.56
CA GLY A 31 38.45 -11.88 12.92
C GLY A 31 37.48 -12.83 13.64
N SER A 32 37.27 -14.04 13.12
CA SER A 32 36.44 -15.07 13.75
C SER A 32 36.98 -15.61 15.09
N PHE A 33 38.26 -15.41 15.41
CA PHE A 33 38.83 -15.71 16.73
C PHE A 33 38.81 -14.51 17.70
N PHE A 34 38.69 -13.28 17.18
CA PHE A 34 38.61 -12.05 17.98
C PHE A 34 37.18 -11.49 18.10
N THR A 35 36.18 -12.06 17.40
CA THR A 35 34.75 -11.85 17.67
C THR A 35 34.41 -12.34 19.06
N ASN A 36 34.45 -11.41 20.02
CA ASN A 36 34.14 -11.66 21.41
C ASN A 36 32.65 -11.95 21.56
N ASP A 37 32.31 -13.10 22.14
CA ASP A 37 30.95 -13.61 22.25
C ASP A 37 30.15 -12.81 23.30
N TYR A 38 29.61 -11.68 22.86
CA TYR A 38 28.90 -10.71 23.70
C TYR A 38 27.67 -11.31 24.39
N LEU A 39 27.06 -12.35 23.83
CA LEU A 39 25.93 -13.05 24.43
C LEU A 39 26.32 -13.76 25.73
N LYS A 40 27.57 -14.27 25.83
CA LYS A 40 28.09 -14.89 27.07
C LYS A 40 28.36 -13.89 28.21
N LYS A 41 28.21 -12.57 27.99
CA LYS A 41 28.24 -11.56 29.07
C LYS A 41 26.86 -11.25 29.66
N PHE A 42 25.77 -11.70 29.05
CA PHE A 42 24.44 -11.58 29.64
C PHE A 42 24.24 -12.68 30.69
N ASN A 43 24.49 -12.34 31.96
CA ASN A 43 24.20 -13.22 33.07
C ASN A 43 22.69 -13.22 33.36
N ILE A 44 21.99 -14.27 32.96
CA ILE A 44 20.53 -14.39 33.06
C ILE A 44 20.07 -14.37 34.53
N ASP A 45 20.90 -14.91 35.44
CA ASP A 45 20.61 -14.97 36.88
C ASP A 45 20.44 -13.58 37.52
N THR A 46 21.10 -12.54 36.99
CA THR A 46 20.93 -11.16 37.48
C THR A 46 19.58 -10.51 37.12
N VAL A 47 18.81 -11.10 36.19
CA VAL A 47 17.41 -10.69 35.94
C VAL A 47 16.46 -11.48 36.84
N ALA A 48 16.68 -12.80 36.96
CA ALA A 48 15.85 -13.68 37.79
C ALA A 48 15.89 -13.37 39.30
N ALA A 49 16.94 -12.67 39.77
CA ALA A 49 17.06 -12.23 41.16
C ALA A 49 16.33 -10.90 41.48
N ALA A 50 15.90 -10.13 40.48
CA ALA A 50 15.31 -8.80 40.70
C ALA A 50 13.83 -8.84 41.14
N ASP A 51 13.08 -9.89 40.78
CA ASP A 51 11.65 -10.03 41.10
C ASP A 51 11.36 -10.57 42.52
N LYS A 52 12.36 -10.70 43.40
CA LYS A 52 12.24 -11.43 44.69
C LYS A 52 12.96 -10.84 45.91
N ASP A 53 13.06 -9.52 46.03
CA ASP A 53 13.18 -8.89 47.35
C ASP A 53 12.65 -7.44 47.35
N SER A 54 12.75 -6.77 48.50
CA SER A 54 12.39 -5.36 48.80
C SER A 54 10.89 -5.00 48.87
N THR A 55 10.20 -5.57 49.87
CA THR A 55 9.26 -4.76 50.65
C THR A 55 10.02 -3.82 51.60
N GLU A 56 10.27 -2.57 51.21
CA GLU A 56 10.41 -1.48 52.18
C GLU A 56 10.12 -0.10 51.54
N VAL A 57 9.97 0.93 52.38
CA VAL A 57 9.35 2.22 52.01
C VAL A 57 10.38 3.34 51.99
N GLU A 58 10.44 4.10 50.91
CA GLU A 58 11.08 5.42 50.90
C GLU A 58 10.11 6.50 50.37
N GLN A 59 10.27 7.72 50.86
CA GLN A 59 9.21 8.74 50.85
C GLN A 59 9.26 9.63 49.60
N VAL A 60 8.11 9.80 48.95
CA VAL A 60 7.91 10.85 47.94
C VAL A 60 7.07 11.96 48.58
N GLU A 61 7.55 13.21 48.50
CA GLU A 61 6.82 14.36 49.04
C GLU A 61 5.49 14.58 48.29
N VAL A 62 4.40 14.69 49.06
CA VAL A 62 3.07 14.99 48.51
C VAL A 62 2.91 16.50 48.39
N ILE A 63 2.87 17.01 47.16
CA ILE A 63 2.35 18.35 46.88
C ILE A 63 0.82 18.25 46.84
N GLU A 64 0.16 18.64 47.93
CA GLU A 64 -1.30 18.66 48.01
C GLU A 64 -1.89 19.73 47.07
N VAL A 65 -2.90 19.34 46.29
CA VAL A 65 -3.81 20.26 45.60
C VAL A 65 -5.23 19.95 46.05
N ILE A 66 -5.70 20.72 47.03
CA ILE A 66 -7.04 20.61 47.64
C ILE A 66 -8.04 21.40 46.78
N PRO A 67 -9.28 20.91 46.57
CA PRO A 67 -10.20 21.44 45.55
C PRO A 67 -10.85 22.79 45.89
N ALA A 68 -11.47 23.40 44.88
CA ALA A 68 -12.07 24.73 44.94
C ALA A 68 -13.46 24.78 45.58
N THR A 69 -13.78 25.92 46.21
CA THR A 69 -15.16 26.36 46.48
C THR A 69 -15.30 27.89 46.51
N GLU A 70 -16.46 28.33 46.00
CA GLU A 70 -17.21 29.56 46.34
C GLU A 70 -16.74 30.96 45.88
N VAL A 71 -17.72 31.87 45.91
CA VAL A 71 -17.85 33.15 45.21
C VAL A 71 -18.50 34.16 46.18
N PRO A 72 -18.22 35.46 46.05
CA PRO A 72 -19.20 36.48 46.46
C PRO A 72 -19.76 37.32 45.31
N GLU A 73 -21.07 37.62 45.43
CA GLU A 73 -21.80 38.73 44.81
C GLU A 73 -21.28 40.11 45.29
N ALA A 74 -21.73 41.28 44.82
CA ALA A 74 -22.23 41.80 43.53
C ALA A 74 -22.55 43.30 43.75
N GLU A 75 -22.66 44.12 42.69
CA GLU A 75 -23.24 45.48 42.78
C GLU A 75 -23.93 45.88 41.46
N GLN A 76 -24.84 46.87 41.48
CA GLN A 76 -26.00 46.92 40.56
C GLN A 76 -26.22 48.25 39.80
N GLN A 77 -26.72 48.13 38.55
CA GLN A 77 -27.76 49.00 37.90
C GLN A 77 -27.46 50.51 37.63
N PRO A 78 -28.33 51.25 36.89
CA PRO A 78 -29.37 50.90 35.89
C PRO A 78 -28.98 51.48 34.48
N ALA A 79 -29.80 51.87 33.48
CA ALA A 79 -31.26 51.91 33.19
C ALA A 79 -31.53 51.96 31.65
N GLY A 80 -32.76 51.59 31.22
CA GLY A 80 -33.45 52.08 30.00
C GLY A 80 -32.96 51.58 28.61
N ASP A 81 -33.77 51.62 27.54
CA ASP A 81 -35.22 51.88 27.44
C ASP A 81 -35.85 51.29 26.14
N GLU A 82 -37.17 51.06 26.22
CA GLU A 82 -38.23 50.98 25.19
C GLU A 82 -38.06 50.22 23.84
N ILE A 83 -39.04 49.33 23.58
CA ILE A 83 -39.46 48.90 22.24
C ILE A 83 -40.93 49.31 22.05
N PRO A 84 -41.30 50.12 21.02
CA PRO A 84 -42.69 50.39 20.68
C PRO A 84 -43.29 49.29 19.78
N ALA A 85 -44.58 49.01 19.94
CA ALA A 85 -45.34 48.08 19.10
C ALA A 85 -46.59 48.75 18.52
N GLN A 86 -46.79 48.63 17.20
CA GLN A 86 -47.95 49.00 16.39
C GLN A 86 -47.66 48.58 14.93
N SER A 87 -48.61 48.26 14.05
CA SER A 87 -49.98 47.75 14.19
C SER A 87 -50.45 47.22 12.81
N GLU A 88 -51.59 46.55 12.75
CA GLU A 88 -52.15 45.96 11.52
C GLU A 88 -52.68 47.01 10.54
N GLU A 89 -52.68 46.70 9.24
CA GLU A 89 -53.65 47.25 8.28
C GLU A 89 -53.86 46.27 7.09
N GLU A 90 -55.11 45.94 6.76
CA GLU A 90 -55.47 45.08 5.62
C GLU A 90 -55.80 45.90 4.37
N ALA A 91 -55.44 45.40 3.18
CA ALA A 91 -56.10 45.77 1.93
C ALA A 91 -56.06 44.61 0.93
N THR A 92 -57.20 44.30 0.31
CA THR A 92 -57.37 43.17 -0.62
C THR A 92 -57.58 43.61 -2.06
N VAL A 93 -56.98 42.87 -3.00
CA VAL A 93 -57.41 42.79 -4.41
C VAL A 93 -57.28 41.33 -4.83
N ALA A 94 -58.28 40.80 -5.55
CA ALA A 94 -58.33 39.40 -5.96
C ALA A 94 -57.84 39.18 -7.39
N GLU A 95 -57.33 37.98 -7.68
CA GLU A 95 -57.20 37.47 -9.04
C GLU A 95 -57.55 35.97 -9.10
N GLN A 96 -57.73 35.42 -10.30
CA GLN A 96 -58.68 34.33 -10.54
C GLN A 96 -58.09 32.92 -10.47
N GLU A 97 -58.89 31.96 -9.99
CA GLU A 97 -58.60 30.53 -10.13
C GLU A 97 -58.60 30.10 -11.60
N VAL A 98 -57.51 29.47 -12.05
CA VAL A 98 -57.49 28.65 -13.27
C VAL A 98 -57.05 27.25 -12.89
N GLU A 99 -58.02 26.34 -12.82
CA GLU A 99 -57.82 24.94 -12.45
C GLU A 99 -57.02 24.20 -13.53
N GLN A 100 -55.72 23.98 -13.31
CA GLN A 100 -54.91 23.04 -14.07
C GLN A 100 -54.59 21.80 -13.23
N ALA A 101 -55.20 20.68 -13.60
CA ALA A 101 -54.95 19.39 -12.98
C ALA A 101 -53.53 18.89 -13.26
N VAL A 102 -52.59 19.19 -12.35
CA VAL A 102 -51.28 18.55 -12.31
C VAL A 102 -51.49 17.10 -11.88
N THR A 103 -51.42 16.17 -12.83
CA THR A 103 -51.35 14.74 -12.50
C THR A 103 -50.02 14.48 -11.79
N GLU A 104 -50.07 14.28 -10.47
CA GLU A 104 -48.92 13.75 -9.73
C GLU A 104 -48.52 12.39 -10.30
N LYS A 105 -47.45 12.40 -11.11
CA LYS A 105 -46.72 11.17 -11.41
C LYS A 105 -46.16 10.68 -10.06
N PRO A 106 -46.49 9.45 -9.61
CA PRO A 106 -46.01 8.96 -8.32
C PRO A 106 -44.50 9.15 -8.20
N ALA A 107 -44.07 9.74 -7.09
CA ALA A 107 -42.65 9.84 -6.79
C ALA A 107 -42.08 8.41 -6.80
N ALA A 108 -41.21 8.13 -7.76
CA ALA A 108 -40.57 6.83 -7.84
C ALA A 108 -39.72 6.68 -6.59
N GLU A 109 -40.08 5.73 -5.72
CA GLU A 109 -39.24 5.37 -4.58
C GLU A 109 -37.85 5.07 -5.11
N ILE A 110 -36.86 5.86 -4.68
CA ILE A 110 -35.46 5.58 -4.97
C ILE A 110 -35.08 4.41 -4.07
N VAL A 111 -35.46 3.21 -4.49
CA VAL A 111 -35.04 1.96 -3.89
C VAL A 111 -33.52 1.91 -4.05
N ASN A 112 -32.82 2.31 -2.99
CA ASN A 112 -31.37 2.20 -2.87
C ASN A 112 -30.99 0.72 -2.74
N ALA A 113 -31.19 -0.03 -3.82
CA ALA A 113 -30.62 -1.35 -4.00
C ALA A 113 -29.10 -1.21 -3.86
N PRO A 114 -28.46 -1.96 -2.94
CA PRO A 114 -27.05 -1.76 -2.63
C PRO A 114 -26.22 -1.97 -3.88
N VAL A 115 -25.47 -0.94 -4.29
CA VAL A 115 -24.59 -1.00 -5.46
C VAL A 115 -23.59 -2.13 -5.24
N LYS A 116 -23.77 -3.22 -5.99
CA LYS A 116 -22.84 -4.34 -5.98
C LYS A 116 -21.57 -3.94 -6.72
N LEU A 117 -20.43 -4.21 -6.12
CA LEU A 117 -19.13 -4.00 -6.76
C LEU A 117 -19.05 -4.89 -8.01
N THR A 118 -18.78 -4.28 -9.17
CA THR A 118 -18.71 -4.99 -10.46
C THR A 118 -17.39 -4.71 -11.16
N ALA A 119 -17.00 -5.60 -12.07
CA ALA A 119 -15.84 -5.40 -12.93
C ALA A 119 -15.85 -4.05 -13.68
N SER A 120 -17.03 -3.52 -14.05
CA SER A 120 -17.12 -2.21 -14.70
C SER A 120 -16.91 -1.05 -13.73
N LEU A 121 -17.38 -1.16 -12.48
CA LEU A 121 -17.14 -0.14 -11.45
C LEU A 121 -15.66 -0.11 -11.03
N LEU A 122 -15.02 -1.28 -10.92
CA LEU A 122 -13.58 -1.38 -10.69
C LEU A 122 -12.79 -0.71 -11.82
N ARG A 123 -13.06 -1.07 -13.09
CA ARG A 123 -12.35 -0.52 -14.27
C ARG A 123 -12.48 0.99 -14.44
N ASN A 124 -13.50 1.61 -13.84
CA ASN A 124 -13.72 3.07 -13.88
C ASN A 124 -13.01 3.83 -12.73
N ASN A 125 -12.32 3.13 -11.82
CA ASN A 125 -11.73 3.68 -10.60
C ASN A 125 -10.31 3.13 -10.38
N HIS A 126 -9.66 3.51 -9.26
CA HIS A 126 -8.36 3.00 -8.85
C HIS A 126 -8.44 2.56 -7.38
N ASN A 127 -9.28 1.55 -7.10
CA ASN A 127 -9.88 1.32 -5.79
C ASN A 127 -9.03 0.49 -4.79
N SER A 128 -7.81 0.12 -5.17
CA SER A 128 -6.87 -0.71 -4.41
C SER A 128 -5.44 -0.47 -4.91
N PHE A 129 -4.45 -1.06 -4.23
CA PHE A 129 -3.06 -1.12 -4.70
C PHE A 129 -3.00 -1.50 -6.19
N ARG A 130 -2.18 -0.79 -6.98
CA ARG A 130 -2.02 -1.01 -8.44
C ARG A 130 -3.33 -0.92 -9.24
N GLY A 131 -4.36 -0.28 -8.69
CA GLY A 131 -5.62 -0.01 -9.36
C GLY A 131 -6.56 -1.21 -9.43
N PRO A 132 -7.39 -1.30 -10.49
CA PRO A 132 -8.40 -2.34 -10.63
C PRO A 132 -7.80 -3.73 -10.49
N PHE A 133 -8.42 -4.56 -9.66
CA PHE A 133 -8.07 -5.97 -9.45
C PHE A 133 -6.68 -6.24 -8.82
N GLY A 134 -5.87 -5.22 -8.52
CA GLY A 134 -4.49 -5.39 -8.02
C GLY A 134 -3.42 -5.59 -9.09
N LEU A 135 -3.78 -5.51 -10.37
CA LEU A 135 -2.97 -6.04 -11.48
C LEU A 135 -2.07 -5.03 -12.20
N GLY A 136 -2.14 -3.73 -11.90
CA GLY A 136 -1.38 -2.70 -12.61
C GLY A 136 -1.88 -2.40 -14.03
N VAL A 137 -3.12 -2.78 -14.36
CA VAL A 137 -3.74 -2.58 -15.68
C VAL A 137 -4.84 -1.52 -15.58
N ILE A 138 -4.64 -0.39 -16.24
CA ILE A 138 -5.48 0.80 -16.16
C ILE A 138 -6.28 1.02 -17.46
N TYR A 139 -7.57 1.28 -17.31
CA TYR A 139 -8.53 1.38 -18.41
C TYR A 139 -8.81 2.84 -18.81
N HIS A 140 -8.34 3.81 -18.03
CA HIS A 140 -8.36 5.23 -18.38
C HIS A 140 -7.36 5.57 -19.49
N LYS A 141 -7.69 6.57 -20.31
CA LYS A 141 -6.92 7.02 -21.48
C LYS A 141 -6.47 8.47 -21.35
N ASN A 142 -5.71 8.95 -22.34
CA ASN A 142 -5.22 10.33 -22.44
C ASN A 142 -4.33 10.74 -21.23
N ILE A 143 -3.60 9.77 -20.67
CA ILE A 143 -2.71 9.98 -19.54
C ILE A 143 -1.52 10.86 -20.00
N PRO A 144 -1.15 11.92 -19.25
CA PRO A 144 -0.04 12.80 -19.62
C PRO A 144 1.29 12.02 -19.69
N VAL A 145 2.04 12.24 -20.77
CA VAL A 145 3.37 11.64 -20.98
C VAL A 145 4.47 12.62 -20.59
N GLU A 146 4.23 13.93 -20.73
CA GLU A 146 5.18 14.99 -20.42
C GLU A 146 4.65 15.97 -19.37
N TRP A 147 5.39 16.09 -18.29
CA TRP A 147 5.13 16.94 -17.14
C TRP A 147 6.44 17.17 -16.36
N ASP A 148 6.47 18.12 -15.42
CA ASP A 148 7.65 18.40 -14.60
C ASP A 148 7.23 19.09 -13.28
N GLY A 149 7.48 18.42 -12.15
CA GLY A 149 7.10 18.86 -10.82
C GLY A 149 7.96 19.97 -10.22
N ASN A 150 9.19 20.15 -10.71
CA ASN A 150 10.10 21.23 -10.30
C ASN A 150 9.66 22.59 -10.86
N THR A 151 9.18 22.60 -12.11
CA THR A 151 8.70 23.78 -12.85
C THR A 151 7.19 23.98 -12.76
N GLY A 152 6.44 22.96 -12.31
CA GLY A 152 4.98 22.95 -12.28
C GLY A 152 4.31 22.64 -13.63
N LYS A 153 5.07 22.23 -14.66
CA LYS A 153 4.53 21.88 -15.97
C LYS A 153 3.56 20.70 -15.83
N SER A 154 2.31 20.90 -16.27
CA SER A 154 1.23 19.91 -16.20
C SER A 154 0.86 19.47 -14.76
N VAL A 155 1.28 20.22 -13.73
CA VAL A 155 0.86 19.99 -12.33
C VAL A 155 -0.41 20.80 -12.08
N LEU A 156 -1.54 20.13 -11.91
CA LEU A 156 -2.85 20.77 -11.71
C LEU A 156 -3.04 21.23 -10.26
N TRP A 157 -2.53 20.46 -9.31
CA TRP A 157 -2.44 20.83 -7.89
C TRP A 157 -1.40 19.95 -7.17
N LYS A 158 -0.93 20.43 -6.01
CA LYS A 158 0.00 19.75 -5.09
C LYS A 158 -0.42 20.08 -3.65
N THR A 159 -0.66 19.06 -2.82
CA THR A 159 -1.15 19.20 -1.44
C THR A 159 -0.26 18.44 -0.47
N PRO A 160 0.15 19.01 0.69
CA PRO A 160 0.91 18.29 1.71
C PRO A 160 0.18 17.05 2.26
N VAL A 161 0.91 15.95 2.46
CA VAL A 161 0.40 14.74 3.10
C VAL A 161 0.70 14.82 4.61
N PRO A 162 -0.29 14.68 5.53
CA PRO A 162 -0.05 15.01 6.95
C PRO A 162 0.91 14.10 7.73
N LYS A 163 1.14 12.85 7.28
CA LYS A 163 2.03 11.86 7.94
C LYS A 163 2.69 10.92 6.92
N PRO A 164 3.89 10.38 7.22
CA PRO A 164 4.56 9.41 6.36
C PRO A 164 3.77 8.10 6.23
N GLY A 165 4.14 7.31 5.21
CA GLY A 165 3.56 6.02 4.87
C GLY A 165 3.81 5.68 3.40
N PHE A 166 4.11 4.41 3.11
CA PHE A 166 4.52 3.95 1.78
C PHE A 166 3.35 3.44 0.93
N ASN A 167 2.11 3.79 1.31
CA ASN A 167 0.91 3.40 0.61
C ASN A 167 0.59 4.30 -0.60
N SER A 168 0.10 3.65 -1.65
CA SER A 168 -0.24 4.24 -2.95
C SER A 168 -1.59 5.00 -2.89
N PRO A 169 -1.82 6.03 -3.73
CA PRO A 169 -3.12 6.71 -3.78
C PRO A 169 -4.23 5.78 -4.28
N VAL A 170 -5.42 5.92 -3.71
CA VAL A 170 -6.61 5.14 -4.11
C VAL A 170 -7.71 6.10 -4.52
N ILE A 171 -8.37 5.85 -5.64
CA ILE A 171 -9.33 6.78 -6.25
C ILE A 171 -10.70 6.12 -6.36
N TRP A 172 -11.72 6.81 -5.86
CA TRP A 172 -13.12 6.49 -6.14
C TRP A 172 -13.92 7.75 -6.46
N ASP A 173 -14.54 7.79 -7.63
CA ASP A 173 -15.30 8.94 -8.15
C ASP A 173 -14.58 10.29 -7.95
N ASP A 174 -15.07 11.20 -7.11
CA ASP A 174 -14.45 12.53 -6.87
C ASP A 174 -13.37 12.54 -5.77
N LYS A 175 -13.04 11.39 -5.17
CA LYS A 175 -12.23 11.30 -3.95
C LYS A 175 -10.92 10.53 -4.17
N ILE A 176 -9.88 10.93 -3.43
CA ILE A 176 -8.60 10.23 -3.34
C ILE A 176 -8.35 9.90 -1.86
N PHE A 177 -7.95 8.67 -1.58
CA PHE A 177 -7.67 8.16 -0.24
C PHE A 177 -6.18 7.82 -0.09
N LEU A 178 -5.66 8.09 1.11
CA LEU A 178 -4.32 7.72 1.58
C LEU A 178 -4.40 7.34 3.06
N ALA A 179 -3.45 6.55 3.54
CA ALA A 179 -3.17 6.38 4.96
C ALA A 179 -1.82 6.99 5.33
N GLY A 180 -1.62 7.30 6.61
CA GLY A 180 -0.30 7.64 7.15
C GLY A 180 -0.26 7.44 8.65
N ALA A 181 0.94 7.23 9.19
CA ALA A 181 1.13 6.99 10.61
C ALA A 181 2.48 7.52 11.12
N ASP A 182 2.47 7.94 12.38
CA ASP A 182 3.65 8.23 13.18
C ASP A 182 3.58 7.44 14.50
N GLU A 183 4.55 7.63 15.39
CA GLU A 183 4.64 6.93 16.68
C GLU A 183 3.39 7.09 17.56
N ASN A 184 2.61 8.16 17.35
CA ASN A 184 1.49 8.58 18.20
C ASN A 184 0.13 8.33 17.53
N ASN A 185 0.03 8.50 16.21
CA ASN A 185 -1.24 8.52 15.48
C ASN A 185 -1.21 7.66 14.21
N ARG A 186 -2.33 6.98 13.94
CA ARG A 186 -2.62 6.26 12.70
C ARG A 186 -3.87 6.89 12.07
N GLU A 187 -3.78 7.35 10.83
CA GLU A 187 -4.81 8.18 10.20
C GLU A 187 -5.06 7.79 8.73
N VAL A 188 -6.31 7.98 8.29
CA VAL A 188 -6.76 7.85 6.90
C VAL A 188 -7.25 9.21 6.43
N TYR A 189 -6.84 9.61 5.23
CA TYR A 189 -7.15 10.92 4.65
C TYR A 189 -8.03 10.74 3.42
N CYS A 190 -8.94 11.70 3.22
CA CYS A 190 -9.66 11.86 1.96
C CYS A 190 -9.36 13.24 1.36
N PHE A 191 -8.94 13.29 0.10
CA PHE A 191 -8.73 14.51 -0.66
C PHE A 191 -9.73 14.61 -1.82
N ASN A 192 -10.14 15.82 -2.16
CA ASN A 192 -10.93 16.10 -3.35
C ASN A 192 -10.05 15.97 -4.60
N ARG A 193 -10.46 15.13 -5.56
CA ARG A 193 -9.70 14.86 -6.79
C ARG A 193 -9.60 16.07 -7.73
N SER A 194 -10.53 17.03 -7.63
CA SER A 194 -10.59 18.17 -8.54
C SER A 194 -9.54 19.24 -8.21
N ASP A 195 -9.35 19.57 -6.92
CA ASP A 195 -8.54 20.69 -6.44
C ASP A 195 -7.53 20.34 -5.33
N GLY A 196 -7.46 19.07 -4.92
CA GLY A 196 -6.49 18.56 -3.95
C GLY A 196 -6.79 18.87 -2.49
N LYS A 197 -7.93 19.48 -2.16
CA LYS A 197 -8.24 19.83 -0.75
C LYS A 197 -8.48 18.58 0.10
N LEU A 198 -7.87 18.53 1.29
CA LEU A 198 -8.23 17.57 2.33
C LEU A 198 -9.69 17.80 2.76
N LEU A 199 -10.53 16.77 2.61
CA LEU A 199 -11.94 16.77 2.97
C LEU A 199 -12.16 16.27 4.40
N TRP A 200 -11.46 15.20 4.79
CA TRP A 200 -11.52 14.64 6.15
C TRP A 200 -10.27 13.84 6.53
N THR A 201 -10.07 13.68 7.84
CA THR A 201 -9.06 12.80 8.45
C THR A 201 -9.74 11.86 9.45
N GLY A 202 -9.77 10.57 9.16
CA GLY A 202 -10.28 9.51 10.03
C GLY A 202 -9.19 8.95 10.93
N LYS A 203 -9.43 8.88 12.25
CA LYS A 203 -8.44 8.41 13.24
C LYS A 203 -8.59 6.93 13.57
N ALA A 204 -7.50 6.17 13.43
CA ALA A 204 -7.38 4.75 13.76
C ALA A 204 -6.83 4.53 15.18
N GLY A 205 -7.34 5.28 16.15
CA GLY A 205 -7.01 5.16 17.58
C GLY A 205 -8.15 4.59 18.41
N ASN A 206 -7.89 4.28 19.68
CA ASN A 206 -8.86 3.72 20.64
C ASN A 206 -9.52 2.41 20.12
N ILE A 207 -8.68 1.45 19.75
CA ILE A 207 -9.07 0.14 19.20
C ILE A 207 -8.72 -0.94 20.24
N PRO A 208 -9.67 -1.75 20.73
CA PRO A 208 -9.37 -2.84 21.66
C PRO A 208 -8.37 -3.83 21.04
N GLY A 209 -7.31 -4.16 21.79
CA GLY A 209 -6.21 -5.02 21.33
C GLY A 209 -5.06 -4.28 20.64
N SER A 210 -5.20 -3.00 20.29
CA SER A 210 -4.06 -2.17 19.85
C SER A 210 -2.92 -2.24 20.87
N PRO A 211 -1.65 -2.35 20.44
CA PRO A 211 -0.52 -2.18 21.34
C PRO A 211 -0.51 -0.75 21.90
N SER A 212 0.08 -0.59 23.09
CA SER A 212 0.24 0.70 23.79
C SER A 212 1.37 1.56 23.23
N SER A 213 2.29 0.95 22.48
CA SER A 213 3.38 1.59 21.74
C SER A 213 3.37 1.11 20.29
N PRO A 214 3.94 1.87 19.34
CA PRO A 214 4.14 1.36 17.98
C PRO A 214 5.08 0.15 17.98
N PRO A 215 4.86 -0.84 17.08
CA PRO A 215 5.84 -1.90 16.86
C PRO A 215 7.12 -1.36 16.25
N ARG A 216 8.21 -2.13 16.35
CA ARG A 216 9.41 -1.87 15.55
C ARG A 216 9.13 -2.22 14.09
N VAL A 217 9.56 -1.33 13.21
CA VAL A 217 9.44 -1.37 11.76
C VAL A 217 10.73 -0.81 11.17
N THR A 218 11.04 -1.16 9.92
CA THR A 218 12.16 -0.58 9.16
C THR A 218 11.75 0.77 8.55
N GLU A 219 12.73 1.60 8.17
CA GLU A 219 12.47 2.96 7.67
C GLU A 219 11.77 3.00 6.30
N ASP A 220 11.92 1.95 5.50
CA ASP A 220 11.33 1.72 4.17
C ASP A 220 9.89 1.18 4.20
N THR A 221 9.39 0.73 5.35
CA THR A 221 8.02 0.25 5.54
C THR A 221 7.21 1.12 6.49
N GLY A 222 7.83 1.59 7.58
CA GLY A 222 7.19 2.42 8.58
C GLY A 222 5.91 1.81 9.15
N LEU A 223 5.03 2.66 9.69
CA LEU A 223 3.80 2.22 10.37
C LEU A 223 2.58 2.13 9.43
N SER A 224 2.73 2.48 8.15
CA SER A 224 1.64 2.60 7.17
C SER A 224 2.11 2.33 5.73
N ALA A 225 2.77 1.19 5.49
CA ALA A 225 2.98 0.66 4.13
C ALA A 225 1.69 0.17 3.41
N PRO A 226 0.71 -0.48 4.07
CA PRO A 226 -0.41 -1.11 3.37
C PRO A 226 -1.29 -0.09 2.64
N THR A 227 -1.55 -0.34 1.37
CA THR A 227 -2.48 0.49 0.59
C THR A 227 -3.92 0.19 0.98
N VAL A 228 -4.67 1.28 1.14
CA VAL A 228 -6.10 1.26 1.47
C VAL A 228 -6.92 0.62 0.34
N THR A 229 -8.20 0.36 0.57
CA THR A 229 -9.13 -0.02 -0.50
C THR A 229 -10.52 0.57 -0.25
N THR A 230 -11.34 0.61 -1.29
CA THR A 230 -12.74 1.04 -1.20
C THR A 230 -13.61 0.28 -2.18
N ASP A 231 -14.87 0.05 -1.79
CA ASP A 231 -15.94 -0.51 -2.63
C ASP A 231 -16.91 0.57 -3.15
N GLY A 232 -16.63 1.85 -2.87
CA GLY A 232 -17.52 2.99 -3.11
C GLY A 232 -18.50 3.33 -1.98
N LYS A 233 -18.55 2.52 -0.91
CA LYS A 233 -19.38 2.77 0.30
C LYS A 233 -18.50 3.04 1.53
N GLY A 234 -17.46 2.23 1.69
CA GLY A 234 -16.47 2.35 2.75
C GLY A 234 -15.04 2.48 2.23
N VAL A 235 -14.16 2.95 3.10
CA VAL A 235 -12.71 3.09 2.91
C VAL A 235 -12.01 2.33 4.02
N TYR A 236 -11.16 1.38 3.64
CA TYR A 236 -10.60 0.37 4.52
C TYR A 236 -9.08 0.49 4.57
N ALA A 237 -8.50 0.51 5.77
CA ALA A 237 -7.06 0.64 5.98
C ALA A 237 -6.58 -0.31 7.07
N ILE A 238 -5.33 -0.78 6.94
CA ILE A 238 -4.63 -1.58 7.95
C ILE A 238 -3.24 -0.99 8.20
N PHE A 239 -2.76 -1.07 9.44
CA PHE A 239 -1.50 -0.48 9.89
C PHE A 239 -0.56 -1.54 10.49
N ALA A 240 0.72 -1.20 10.64
CA ALA A 240 1.72 -2.12 11.19
C ALA A 240 1.40 -2.62 12.63
N THR A 241 0.53 -1.93 13.37
CA THR A 241 0.01 -2.38 14.68
C THR A 241 -0.96 -3.57 14.62
N GLY A 242 -1.35 -4.01 13.41
CA GLY A 242 -2.44 -4.95 13.20
C GLY A 242 -3.83 -4.31 13.36
N ASP A 243 -3.92 -2.99 13.54
CA ASP A 243 -5.19 -2.27 13.55
C ASP A 243 -5.75 -2.19 12.13
N ILE A 244 -6.99 -2.66 11.95
CA ILE A 244 -7.76 -2.55 10.71
C ILE A 244 -9.03 -1.73 10.99
N VAL A 245 -9.33 -0.79 10.10
CA VAL A 245 -10.39 0.23 10.29
C VAL A 245 -11.20 0.43 9.02
N ALA A 246 -12.47 0.81 9.21
CA ALA A 246 -13.37 1.23 8.15
C ALA A 246 -13.96 2.62 8.45
N PHE A 247 -13.96 3.48 7.42
CA PHE A 247 -14.69 4.74 7.40
C PHE A 247 -15.71 4.71 6.26
N ASN A 248 -16.81 5.47 6.35
CA ASN A 248 -17.63 5.75 5.17
C ASN A 248 -16.96 6.82 4.28
N MET A 249 -17.55 7.09 3.11
CA MET A 249 -17.00 8.08 2.15
C MET A 249 -16.92 9.51 2.72
N ASP A 250 -17.60 9.79 3.84
CA ASP A 250 -17.64 11.08 4.56
C ASP A 250 -16.74 11.10 5.82
N GLY A 251 -15.95 10.04 6.06
CA GLY A 251 -14.93 9.99 7.12
C GLY A 251 -15.44 9.58 8.50
N GLN A 252 -16.70 9.15 8.61
CA GLN A 252 -17.25 8.60 9.85
C GLN A 252 -16.78 7.16 10.02
N ARG A 253 -16.22 6.81 11.18
CA ARG A 253 -15.72 5.45 11.46
C ARG A 253 -16.89 4.49 11.60
N ILE A 254 -16.95 3.48 10.74
CA ILE A 254 -17.97 2.42 10.76
C ILE A 254 -17.59 1.38 11.83
N TRP A 255 -16.38 0.83 11.72
CA TRP A 255 -15.86 -0.19 12.63
C TRP A 255 -14.33 -0.13 12.74
N ALA A 256 -13.79 -0.79 13.76
CA ALA A 256 -12.35 -0.96 13.96
C ALA A 256 -12.07 -2.24 14.77
N LYS A 257 -11.02 -2.98 14.39
CA LYS A 257 -10.60 -4.25 15.01
C LYS A 257 -9.08 -4.33 15.03
N ASN A 258 -8.48 -5.00 16.01
CA ASN A 258 -7.05 -5.32 15.98
C ASN A 258 -6.88 -6.83 15.69
N LEU A 259 -5.96 -7.17 14.77
CA LEU A 259 -5.69 -8.54 14.31
C LEU A 259 -4.47 -9.18 15.02
N GLY A 260 -3.91 -8.50 16.02
CA GLY A 260 -2.64 -8.81 16.67
C GLY A 260 -1.45 -8.24 15.90
N VAL A 261 -0.48 -7.67 16.62
CA VAL A 261 0.77 -7.14 16.03
C VAL A 261 1.49 -8.24 15.23
N PRO A 262 1.90 -7.98 13.97
CA PRO A 262 2.60 -8.95 13.14
C PRO A 262 4.00 -9.21 13.69
N ASP A 263 4.40 -10.47 13.77
CA ASP A 263 5.62 -10.89 14.47
C ASP A 263 6.84 -10.87 13.53
N ASN A 264 7.37 -9.68 13.20
CA ASN A 264 8.56 -9.49 12.35
C ASN A 264 9.13 -8.06 12.48
N HIS A 265 10.17 -7.75 11.67
CA HIS A 265 10.91 -6.49 11.73
C HIS A 265 10.48 -5.43 10.69
N TYR A 266 9.78 -5.81 9.62
CA TYR A 266 9.21 -4.91 8.59
C TYR A 266 7.75 -4.51 8.88
N GLY A 267 7.14 -4.97 9.97
CA GLY A 267 5.73 -4.68 10.31
C GLY A 267 4.72 -5.38 9.39
N HIS A 268 3.85 -4.62 8.73
CA HIS A 268 2.86 -5.14 7.78
C HIS A 268 2.79 -4.25 6.54
N SER A 269 2.75 -4.85 5.35
CA SER A 269 2.72 -4.15 4.06
C SER A 269 1.66 -4.69 3.08
N SER A 270 1.14 -5.89 3.32
CA SER A 270 0.11 -6.50 2.47
C SER A 270 -1.12 -5.59 2.38
N SER A 271 -1.43 -5.14 1.17
CA SER A 271 -2.48 -4.15 0.92
C SER A 271 -3.86 -4.82 0.87
N LEU A 272 -4.90 -4.03 1.12
CA LEU A 272 -6.27 -4.54 1.16
C LEU A 272 -6.90 -4.59 -0.24
N ILE A 273 -7.85 -5.50 -0.43
CA ILE A 273 -8.70 -5.56 -1.63
C ILE A 273 -10.15 -5.91 -1.26
N THR A 274 -11.11 -5.43 -2.05
CA THR A 274 -12.56 -5.62 -1.82
C THR A 274 -13.25 -6.31 -2.99
N TRP A 275 -14.16 -7.24 -2.68
CA TRP A 275 -15.08 -7.86 -3.65
C TRP A 275 -16.32 -8.39 -2.95
N ASP A 276 -17.51 -8.26 -3.55
CA ASP A 276 -18.74 -8.91 -3.07
C ASP A 276 -19.04 -8.67 -1.57
N ASN A 277 -18.97 -7.41 -1.12
CA ASN A 277 -19.11 -6.98 0.28
C ASN A 277 -18.08 -7.60 1.26
N LYS A 278 -16.98 -8.15 0.76
CA LYS A 278 -15.90 -8.71 1.58
C LYS A 278 -14.63 -7.87 1.41
N LEU A 279 -13.98 -7.62 2.53
CA LEU A 279 -12.64 -7.05 2.64
C LEU A 279 -11.65 -8.19 2.90
N PHE A 280 -10.68 -8.38 2.02
CA PHE A 280 -9.73 -9.48 2.14
C PHE A 280 -8.40 -9.02 2.71
N VAL A 281 -7.86 -9.81 3.63
CA VAL A 281 -6.63 -9.52 4.38
C VAL A 281 -5.72 -10.75 4.32
N GLN A 282 -4.65 -10.67 3.52
CA GLN A 282 -3.53 -11.64 3.61
C GLN A 282 -2.70 -11.24 4.82
N TYR A 283 -2.68 -12.08 5.87
CA TYR A 283 -2.09 -11.76 7.16
C TYR A 283 -1.09 -12.83 7.57
N ASP A 284 0.00 -12.89 6.81
CA ASP A 284 1.09 -13.83 7.06
C ASP A 284 2.07 -13.27 8.10
N THR A 285 2.49 -14.12 9.03
CA THR A 285 3.39 -13.75 10.13
C THR A 285 4.31 -14.94 10.48
N ASN A 286 5.31 -14.74 11.33
CA ASN A 286 6.09 -15.85 11.88
C ASN A 286 5.28 -16.80 12.79
N LYS A 287 4.02 -16.48 13.11
CA LYS A 287 3.07 -17.36 13.81
C LYS A 287 2.22 -18.21 12.85
N GLY A 288 2.37 -18.01 11.54
CA GLY A 288 1.66 -18.73 10.48
C GLY A 288 1.07 -17.79 9.42
N GLY A 289 0.79 -18.35 8.24
CA GLY A 289 0.08 -17.68 7.16
C GLY A 289 -1.44 -17.80 7.24
N LYS A 290 -2.18 -16.78 6.80
CA LYS A 290 -3.64 -16.85 6.60
C LYS A 290 -4.19 -15.83 5.63
N ILE A 291 -5.36 -16.15 5.09
CA ILE A 291 -6.23 -15.22 4.34
C ILE A 291 -7.58 -15.13 5.07
N MET A 292 -8.06 -13.91 5.29
CA MET A 292 -9.33 -13.61 5.94
C MET A 292 -10.25 -12.85 4.98
N ALA A 293 -11.56 -13.08 5.11
CA ALA A 293 -12.60 -12.21 4.57
C ALA A 293 -13.41 -11.63 5.73
N LEU A 294 -13.40 -10.31 5.86
CA LEU A 294 -14.26 -9.56 6.78
C LEU A 294 -15.43 -8.96 6.00
N GLU A 295 -16.63 -8.89 6.60
CA GLU A 295 -17.75 -8.17 6.00
C GLU A 295 -17.48 -6.67 6.01
N THR A 296 -17.66 -6.02 4.86
CA THR A 296 -17.46 -4.58 4.65
C THR A 296 -18.29 -3.70 5.60
N ALA A 297 -19.47 -4.15 6.01
CA ALA A 297 -20.41 -3.39 6.83
C ALA A 297 -20.03 -3.28 8.32
N ASP A 298 -19.44 -4.32 8.92
CA ASP A 298 -19.22 -4.41 10.39
C ASP A 298 -17.83 -4.93 10.81
N GLY A 299 -17.05 -5.49 9.89
CA GLY A 299 -15.72 -6.04 10.15
C GLY A 299 -15.75 -7.43 10.79
N GLU A 300 -16.88 -8.13 10.79
CA GLU A 300 -16.97 -9.51 11.27
C GLU A 300 -16.46 -10.54 10.25
N THR A 301 -15.86 -11.62 10.76
CA THR A 301 -15.16 -12.60 9.93
C THR A 301 -16.18 -13.51 9.22
N VAL A 302 -16.33 -13.34 7.90
CA VAL A 302 -17.15 -14.19 7.04
C VAL A 302 -16.49 -15.55 6.85
N TRP A 303 -15.16 -15.56 6.63
CA TRP A 303 -14.34 -16.75 6.65
C TRP A 303 -12.87 -16.44 6.95
N GLU A 304 -12.15 -17.43 7.47
CA GLU A 304 -10.69 -17.41 7.63
C GLU A 304 -10.13 -18.75 7.14
N THR A 305 -9.05 -18.72 6.36
CA THR A 305 -8.33 -19.92 5.91
C THR A 305 -6.85 -19.78 6.27
N GLY A 306 -6.39 -20.66 7.16
CA GLY A 306 -4.98 -20.82 7.48
C GLY A 306 -4.22 -21.40 6.30
N ARG A 307 -3.06 -20.83 5.98
CA ARG A 307 -2.24 -21.16 4.81
C ARG A 307 -0.97 -21.89 5.24
N LYS A 308 -0.50 -22.80 4.40
CA LYS A 308 0.82 -23.47 4.57
C LYS A 308 1.95 -22.57 4.05
N SER A 309 1.98 -21.32 4.51
CA SER A 309 2.99 -20.33 4.17
C SER A 309 3.71 -19.80 5.40
N LYS A 310 4.95 -19.37 5.17
CA LYS A 310 5.70 -18.49 6.06
C LYS A 310 5.18 -17.06 5.92
N ILE A 311 5.85 -16.12 6.57
CA ILE A 311 5.62 -14.69 6.42
C ILE A 311 5.77 -14.20 4.96
N SER A 312 5.00 -13.21 4.59
CA SER A 312 5.13 -12.47 3.33
C SER A 312 4.54 -11.05 3.46
N TRP A 313 4.90 -10.19 2.53
CA TRP A 313 4.43 -8.80 2.43
C TRP A 313 3.63 -8.53 1.14
N ALA A 314 3.57 -9.53 0.26
CA ALA A 314 2.77 -9.55 -0.96
C ALA A 314 1.29 -9.25 -0.71
N SER A 315 0.64 -8.56 -1.65
CA SER A 315 -0.78 -8.20 -1.58
C SER A 315 -1.65 -9.17 -2.38
N PRO A 316 -2.90 -9.45 -1.93
CA PRO A 316 -3.87 -10.21 -2.70
C PRO A 316 -4.25 -9.49 -4.00
N VAL A 317 -4.31 -10.22 -5.11
CA VAL A 317 -4.91 -9.74 -6.37
C VAL A 317 -6.16 -10.56 -6.72
N LEU A 318 -7.10 -9.96 -7.44
CA LEU A 318 -8.40 -10.54 -7.76
C LEU A 318 -8.46 -10.92 -9.24
N VAL A 319 -8.75 -12.17 -9.58
CA VAL A 319 -8.79 -12.62 -10.99
C VAL A 319 -10.08 -13.35 -11.33
N GLU A 320 -10.54 -13.22 -12.57
CA GLU A 320 -11.67 -13.98 -13.11
C GLU A 320 -11.14 -15.18 -13.92
N VAL A 321 -11.57 -16.39 -13.56
CA VAL A 321 -11.23 -17.65 -14.26
C VAL A 321 -12.52 -18.42 -14.49
N ASP A 322 -12.80 -18.75 -15.76
CA ASP A 322 -14.00 -19.49 -16.19
C ASP A 322 -15.33 -18.93 -15.64
N GLY A 323 -15.41 -17.60 -15.49
CA GLY A 323 -16.58 -16.86 -15.00
C GLY A 323 -16.70 -16.77 -13.47
N ALA A 324 -15.74 -17.32 -12.71
CA ALA A 324 -15.67 -17.23 -11.26
C ALA A 324 -14.49 -16.36 -10.81
N TYR A 325 -14.68 -15.59 -9.73
CA TYR A 325 -13.63 -14.76 -9.16
C TYR A 325 -12.88 -15.50 -8.06
N GLN A 326 -11.54 -15.40 -8.05
CA GLN A 326 -10.66 -15.95 -7.03
C GLN A 326 -9.58 -14.93 -6.64
N LEU A 327 -9.10 -15.01 -5.39
CA LEU A 327 -7.92 -14.29 -4.94
C LEU A 327 -6.68 -15.09 -5.31
N LEU A 328 -5.65 -14.44 -5.85
CA LEU A 328 -4.32 -15.01 -5.98
C LEU A 328 -3.38 -14.43 -4.94
N LEU A 329 -2.71 -15.31 -4.21
CA LEU A 329 -1.75 -14.98 -3.15
C LEU A 329 -0.40 -15.62 -3.47
N THR A 330 0.68 -14.99 -3.02
CA THR A 330 2.04 -15.56 -3.03
C THR A 330 2.67 -15.40 -1.65
N ALA A 331 3.47 -16.38 -1.24
CA ALA A 331 4.30 -16.40 -0.03
C ALA A 331 5.31 -17.56 -0.15
N ASP A 332 6.31 -17.65 0.71
CA ASP A 332 7.13 -18.88 0.81
C ASP A 332 6.27 -20.01 1.42
N PRO A 333 6.12 -21.20 0.80
CA PRO A 333 6.59 -21.59 -0.53
C PRO A 333 5.51 -21.49 -1.63
N ILE A 334 4.26 -21.17 -1.27
CA ILE A 334 3.08 -21.33 -2.14
C ILE A 334 2.71 -20.08 -2.95
N VAL A 335 2.49 -20.28 -4.26
CA VAL A 335 1.58 -19.44 -5.06
C VAL A 335 0.26 -20.19 -5.16
N ALA A 336 -0.85 -19.55 -4.80
CA ALA A 336 -2.13 -20.24 -4.64
C ALA A 336 -3.35 -19.36 -4.94
N GLY A 337 -4.44 -20.00 -5.37
CA GLY A 337 -5.73 -19.36 -5.66
C GLY A 337 -6.82 -19.80 -4.69
N TYR A 338 -7.62 -18.84 -4.21
CA TYR A 338 -8.64 -19.04 -3.17
C TYR A 338 -10.01 -18.50 -3.62
N ASP A 339 -11.08 -19.27 -3.39
CA ASP A 339 -12.45 -18.87 -3.69
C ASP A 339 -12.91 -17.68 -2.84
N VAL A 340 -13.39 -16.60 -3.47
CA VAL A 340 -13.83 -15.37 -2.78
C VAL A 340 -15.04 -15.59 -1.85
N SER A 341 -15.86 -16.60 -2.11
CA SER A 341 -17.12 -16.82 -1.36
C SER A 341 -16.91 -17.60 -0.06
N SER A 342 -15.93 -18.51 -0.03
CA SER A 342 -15.73 -19.51 1.03
C SER A 342 -14.31 -19.58 1.60
N GLY A 343 -13.34 -18.90 0.99
CA GLY A 343 -11.92 -18.94 1.37
C GLY A 343 -11.19 -20.20 0.97
N LYS A 344 -11.90 -21.19 0.40
CA LYS A 344 -11.34 -22.49 0.05
C LYS A 344 -10.23 -22.35 -1.01
N GLU A 345 -9.08 -22.97 -0.73
CA GLU A 345 -8.01 -23.16 -1.72
C GLU A 345 -8.50 -23.98 -2.93
N LEU A 346 -8.35 -23.42 -4.12
CA LEU A 346 -8.71 -24.01 -5.41
C LEU A 346 -7.51 -24.73 -6.03
N TRP A 347 -6.33 -24.16 -5.85
CA TRP A 347 -5.05 -24.68 -6.31
C TRP A 347 -3.90 -24.01 -5.56
N SER A 348 -2.76 -24.70 -5.53
CA SER A 348 -1.51 -24.22 -4.95
C SER A 348 -0.33 -24.87 -5.67
N VAL A 349 0.78 -24.14 -5.81
CA VAL A 349 2.05 -24.58 -6.39
C VAL A 349 3.18 -24.15 -5.45
N GLU A 350 3.91 -25.12 -4.90
CA GLU A 350 5.10 -24.88 -4.09
C GLU A 350 6.27 -24.51 -5.00
N CYS A 351 6.60 -23.22 -5.07
CA CYS A 351 7.63 -22.68 -5.98
C CYS A 351 8.43 -21.49 -5.43
N MET A 352 7.92 -20.73 -4.46
CA MET A 352 8.62 -19.59 -3.86
C MET A 352 9.55 -20.01 -2.73
N MET A 353 10.45 -19.12 -2.33
CA MET A 353 11.30 -19.24 -1.15
C MET A 353 11.73 -17.85 -0.66
N GLY A 354 12.08 -17.74 0.62
CA GLY A 354 12.64 -16.51 1.20
C GLY A 354 11.59 -15.50 1.68
N GLU A 355 12.01 -14.25 1.80
CA GLU A 355 11.14 -13.14 2.21
C GLU A 355 10.35 -12.65 0.99
N VAL A 356 9.06 -13.00 0.90
CA VAL A 356 8.24 -12.73 -0.29
C VAL A 356 7.56 -11.35 -0.22
N GLY A 357 8.14 -10.37 -0.92
CA GLY A 357 7.64 -9.00 -1.03
C GLY A 357 6.64 -8.74 -2.16
N PRO A 358 6.92 -9.13 -3.43
CA PRO A 358 6.11 -8.76 -4.59
C PRO A 358 4.78 -9.50 -4.67
N SER A 359 3.74 -8.79 -5.12
CA SER A 359 2.42 -9.35 -5.42
C SER A 359 2.41 -9.99 -6.82
N VAL A 360 1.62 -11.04 -7.05
CA VAL A 360 1.60 -11.71 -8.36
C VAL A 360 1.02 -10.83 -9.47
N ALA A 361 1.45 -11.09 -10.71
CA ALA A 361 0.78 -10.64 -11.92
C ALA A 361 -0.15 -11.73 -12.45
N TYR A 362 -1.11 -11.33 -13.31
CA TYR A 362 -1.98 -12.28 -14.01
C TYR A 362 -2.32 -11.77 -15.41
N SER A 363 -2.23 -12.65 -16.41
CA SER A 363 -2.68 -12.37 -17.78
C SER A 363 -3.10 -13.65 -18.50
N ASN A 364 -4.35 -13.69 -19.00
CA ASN A 364 -4.86 -14.73 -19.90
C ASN A 364 -4.67 -16.18 -19.42
N GLY A 365 -4.90 -16.44 -18.13
CA GLY A 365 -4.76 -17.77 -17.53
C GLY A 365 -3.37 -18.06 -16.93
N ILE A 366 -2.37 -17.20 -17.16
CA ILE A 366 -1.03 -17.36 -16.60
C ILE A 366 -0.86 -16.44 -15.40
N VAL A 367 -0.37 -17.00 -14.29
CA VAL A 367 0.03 -16.29 -13.07
C VAL A 367 1.54 -16.10 -13.08
N PHE A 368 2.02 -14.92 -12.71
CA PHE A 368 3.46 -14.63 -12.62
C PHE A 368 3.82 -14.24 -11.19
N ALA A 369 4.64 -15.05 -10.54
CA ALA A 369 5.20 -14.75 -9.22
C ALA A 369 6.70 -14.54 -9.36
N ALA A 370 7.26 -13.56 -8.66
CA ALA A 370 8.68 -13.24 -8.70
C ALA A 370 9.13 -12.74 -7.33
N ASN A 371 10.36 -13.05 -6.92
CA ASN A 371 10.96 -12.54 -5.70
C ASN A 371 12.49 -12.59 -5.78
N GLU A 372 13.17 -11.59 -5.22
CA GLU A 372 14.64 -11.57 -5.09
C GLU A 372 15.15 -12.78 -4.27
N TYR A 373 16.39 -13.20 -4.56
CA TYR A 373 17.06 -14.39 -4.00
C TYR A 373 16.29 -15.72 -4.18
N ALA A 374 15.26 -15.75 -5.02
CA ALA A 374 14.45 -16.92 -5.34
C ALA A 374 14.42 -17.16 -6.87
N ARG A 375 13.32 -16.77 -7.53
CA ARG A 375 13.08 -16.88 -8.98
C ARG A 375 11.83 -16.11 -9.38
N MET A 376 11.66 -15.90 -10.68
CA MET A 376 10.39 -15.60 -11.33
C MET A 376 9.85 -16.88 -11.99
N VAL A 377 8.55 -17.13 -11.87
CA VAL A 377 7.85 -18.29 -12.47
C VAL A 377 6.58 -17.85 -13.18
N ALA A 378 6.26 -18.52 -14.28
CA ALA A 378 4.97 -18.46 -14.94
C ALA A 378 4.20 -19.77 -14.71
N ILE A 379 2.98 -19.69 -14.18
CA ILE A 379 2.15 -20.84 -13.81
C ILE A 379 0.85 -20.81 -14.62
N ASP A 380 0.50 -21.88 -15.31
CA ASP A 380 -0.85 -22.04 -15.88
C ASP A 380 -1.85 -22.33 -14.75
N ILE A 381 -2.87 -21.48 -14.61
CA ILE A 381 -3.82 -21.55 -13.49
C ILE A 381 -4.73 -22.81 -13.51
N LYS A 382 -4.79 -23.53 -14.63
CA LYS A 382 -5.64 -24.71 -14.83
C LYS A 382 -4.86 -26.01 -14.70
N THR A 383 -3.71 -26.13 -15.38
CA THR A 383 -2.85 -27.32 -15.28
C THR A 383 -2.01 -27.31 -14.01
N LYS A 384 -1.73 -26.12 -13.45
CA LYS A 384 -0.88 -25.88 -12.26
C LYS A 384 0.60 -26.19 -12.53
N GLU A 385 0.98 -26.23 -13.80
CA GLU A 385 2.35 -26.46 -14.25
C GLU A 385 3.10 -25.12 -14.35
N ILE A 386 4.38 -25.14 -14.01
CA ILE A 386 5.30 -24.04 -14.30
C ILE A 386 5.63 -24.13 -15.80
N LEU A 387 5.23 -23.11 -16.57
CA LEU A 387 5.46 -22.99 -18.00
C LEU A 387 6.91 -22.63 -18.32
N TRP A 388 7.48 -21.74 -17.50
CA TRP A 388 8.87 -21.29 -17.55
C TRP A 388 9.28 -20.67 -16.22
N GLU A 389 10.59 -20.59 -15.97
CA GLU A 389 11.18 -19.88 -14.83
C GLU A 389 12.41 -19.07 -15.26
N GLN A 390 12.75 -18.06 -14.45
CA GLN A 390 13.89 -17.14 -14.65
C GLN A 390 14.54 -16.83 -13.29
N ASP A 391 15.85 -16.70 -13.24
CA ASP A 391 16.65 -16.36 -12.05
C ASP A 391 17.28 -14.95 -12.10
N MET A 392 17.17 -14.25 -13.23
CA MET A 392 17.64 -12.88 -13.44
C MET A 392 16.53 -11.84 -13.24
N TYR A 393 16.94 -10.59 -12.94
CA TYR A 393 16.08 -9.41 -12.78
C TYR A 393 14.89 -9.59 -11.82
N LEU A 394 15.17 -10.28 -10.72
CA LEU A 394 14.20 -10.59 -9.68
C LEU A 394 13.86 -9.34 -8.83
N PRO A 395 12.57 -9.02 -8.60
CA PRO A 395 12.15 -7.87 -7.81
C PRO A 395 12.11 -8.17 -6.30
N GLU A 396 12.49 -7.18 -5.49
CA GLU A 396 12.41 -7.22 -4.02
C GLU A 396 11.00 -6.81 -3.52
N ALA A 397 10.50 -5.65 -3.96
CA ALA A 397 9.19 -5.11 -3.56
C ALA A 397 8.23 -4.86 -4.75
N SER A 398 8.78 -4.50 -5.91
CA SER A 398 8.00 -4.11 -7.08
C SER A 398 7.24 -5.30 -7.69
N SER A 399 5.91 -5.20 -7.75
CA SER A 399 5.05 -6.31 -8.17
C SER A 399 5.02 -6.45 -9.70
N PRO A 400 5.35 -7.61 -10.29
CA PRO A 400 5.37 -7.81 -11.74
C PRO A 400 4.05 -7.41 -12.42
N LEU A 401 4.15 -6.83 -13.61
CA LEU A 401 3.02 -6.45 -14.46
C LEU A 401 2.93 -7.40 -15.65
N ALA A 402 1.77 -8.03 -15.87
CA ALA A 402 1.52 -8.89 -17.02
C ALA A 402 0.33 -8.39 -17.83
N HIS A 403 0.53 -8.09 -19.11
CA HIS A 403 -0.54 -7.62 -20.01
C HIS A 403 -0.17 -7.86 -21.48
N ASN A 404 -1.16 -8.10 -22.34
CA ASN A 404 -1.01 -8.26 -23.81
C ASN A 404 0.13 -9.18 -24.30
N GLY A 405 0.50 -10.19 -23.52
CA GLY A 405 1.59 -11.13 -23.86
C GLY A 405 2.99 -10.70 -23.42
N LEU A 406 3.11 -9.64 -22.62
CA LEU A 406 4.35 -9.19 -21.99
C LEU A 406 4.30 -9.35 -20.47
N VAL A 407 5.46 -9.57 -19.85
CA VAL A 407 5.69 -9.45 -18.40
C VAL A 407 6.79 -8.41 -18.18
N ILE A 408 6.57 -7.49 -17.24
CA ILE A 408 7.51 -6.45 -16.82
C ILE A 408 7.86 -6.65 -15.34
N VAL A 409 9.15 -6.65 -15.02
CA VAL A 409 9.70 -6.65 -13.64
C VAL A 409 10.63 -5.45 -13.46
N ALA A 410 10.72 -4.93 -12.24
CA ALA A 410 11.60 -3.83 -11.87
C ALA A 410 12.33 -4.16 -10.56
N THR A 411 13.65 -3.97 -10.51
CA THR A 411 14.48 -4.40 -9.37
C THR A 411 14.86 -3.24 -8.46
N SER A 412 15.12 -3.52 -7.19
CA SER A 412 15.58 -2.52 -6.22
C SER A 412 17.00 -2.02 -6.50
N TYR A 413 17.78 -2.77 -7.27
CA TYR A 413 19.06 -2.33 -7.86
C TYR A 413 18.92 -1.61 -9.21
N GLY A 414 17.69 -1.27 -9.64
CA GLY A 414 17.44 -0.30 -10.70
C GLY A 414 17.41 -0.83 -12.14
N VAL A 415 17.10 -2.12 -12.36
CA VAL A 415 16.87 -2.65 -13.71
C VAL A 415 15.39 -2.89 -13.96
N LEU A 416 14.90 -2.43 -15.10
CA LEU A 416 13.58 -2.73 -15.66
C LEU A 416 13.73 -3.74 -16.80
N ALA A 417 13.07 -4.90 -16.71
CA ALA A 417 13.17 -5.95 -17.74
C ALA A 417 11.79 -6.39 -18.27
N CYS A 418 11.76 -6.76 -19.56
CA CYS A 418 10.56 -7.19 -20.28
C CYS A 418 10.75 -8.58 -20.89
N TYR A 419 9.75 -9.44 -20.73
CA TYR A 419 9.73 -10.84 -21.18
C TYR A 419 8.48 -11.17 -21.99
N ASP A 420 8.52 -12.20 -22.83
CA ASP A 420 7.30 -12.82 -23.37
C ASP A 420 6.58 -13.61 -22.29
N ALA A 421 5.29 -13.33 -22.11
CA ALA A 421 4.47 -13.97 -21.09
C ALA A 421 4.32 -15.48 -21.27
N LYS A 422 4.54 -16.03 -22.48
CA LYS A 422 4.34 -17.46 -22.77
C LYS A 422 5.61 -18.29 -22.75
N THR A 423 6.75 -17.72 -23.14
CA THR A 423 8.02 -18.46 -23.26
C THR A 423 9.05 -18.09 -22.20
N GLY A 424 8.92 -16.92 -21.56
CA GLY A 424 9.95 -16.39 -20.67
C GLY A 424 11.16 -15.82 -21.42
N ASP A 425 11.11 -15.69 -22.75
CA ASP A 425 12.17 -15.04 -23.53
C ASP A 425 12.24 -13.54 -23.17
N GLN A 426 13.42 -13.05 -22.78
CA GLN A 426 13.65 -11.63 -22.56
C GLN A 426 13.65 -10.87 -23.89
N HIS A 427 12.88 -9.77 -23.98
CA HIS A 427 12.88 -8.86 -25.13
C HIS A 427 13.85 -7.71 -24.94
N TRP A 428 13.89 -7.13 -23.72
CA TRP A 428 14.77 -6.03 -23.39
C TRP A 428 14.96 -5.87 -21.88
N GLU A 429 16.02 -5.14 -21.53
CA GLU A 429 16.34 -4.62 -20.20
C GLU A 429 16.68 -3.12 -20.31
N HIS A 430 16.52 -2.37 -19.22
CA HIS A 430 16.94 -0.98 -19.10
C HIS A 430 17.41 -0.72 -17.67
N ASP A 431 18.71 -0.52 -17.49
CA ASP A 431 19.30 -0.04 -16.25
C ASP A 431 19.04 1.48 -16.13
N VAL A 432 18.46 1.89 -15.00
CA VAL A 432 18.18 3.30 -14.67
C VAL A 432 19.01 3.79 -13.47
N GLY A 433 19.85 2.95 -12.88
CA GLY A 433 20.83 3.32 -11.84
C GLY A 433 20.24 3.75 -10.49
N THR A 434 18.95 3.51 -10.22
CA THR A 434 18.27 3.92 -8.98
C THR A 434 17.11 2.99 -8.62
N THR A 435 16.77 2.92 -7.33
CA THR A 435 15.86 1.91 -6.75
C THR A 435 14.42 2.03 -7.22
N LEU A 436 13.81 0.89 -7.57
CA LEU A 436 12.46 0.76 -8.09
C LEU A 436 11.57 -0.03 -7.12
N TYR A 437 11.09 0.59 -6.04
CA TYR A 437 10.07 -0.04 -5.17
C TYR A 437 8.64 0.10 -5.73
N SER A 438 8.38 1.09 -6.58
CA SER A 438 7.10 1.26 -7.25
C SER A 438 6.81 0.08 -8.18
N SER A 439 5.55 -0.36 -8.24
CA SER A 439 5.15 -1.41 -9.19
C SER A 439 4.95 -0.83 -10.59
N PRO A 440 5.39 -1.49 -11.68
CA PRO A 440 5.04 -1.08 -13.03
C PRO A 440 3.52 -1.10 -13.26
N VAL A 441 3.03 -0.09 -13.98
CA VAL A 441 1.61 0.09 -14.34
C VAL A 441 1.49 0.36 -15.85
N THR A 442 0.53 -0.27 -16.52
CA THR A 442 0.18 0.08 -17.91
C THR A 442 -1.14 0.82 -18.02
N ALA A 443 -1.14 1.89 -18.80
CA ALA A 443 -2.32 2.65 -19.21
C ALA A 443 -2.15 3.07 -20.67
N ASP A 444 -3.23 3.07 -21.47
CA ASP A 444 -3.25 3.71 -22.80
C ASP A 444 -2.10 3.29 -23.75
N GLY A 445 -1.71 2.01 -23.71
CA GLY A 445 -0.61 1.45 -24.53
C GLY A 445 0.81 1.81 -24.06
N LYS A 446 0.95 2.39 -22.86
CA LYS A 446 2.19 2.89 -22.29
C LYS A 446 2.50 2.17 -20.98
N LEU A 447 3.77 2.19 -20.58
CA LEU A 447 4.28 1.70 -19.30
C LEU A 447 4.70 2.90 -18.46
N PHE A 448 4.23 2.96 -17.22
CA PHE A 448 4.58 4.00 -16.24
C PHE A 448 5.28 3.33 -15.05
N LEU A 449 6.40 3.92 -14.63
CA LEU A 449 7.15 3.52 -13.45
C LEU A 449 7.82 4.75 -12.85
N ILE A 450 7.76 4.92 -11.53
CA ILE A 450 8.47 5.96 -10.79
C ILE A 450 9.50 5.32 -9.87
N ASP A 451 10.71 5.87 -9.81
CA ASP A 451 11.74 5.42 -8.88
C ASP A 451 11.58 6.06 -7.49
N ASN A 452 12.47 5.68 -6.57
CA ASN A 452 12.48 6.21 -5.21
C ASN A 452 12.95 7.67 -5.14
N GLU A 453 13.72 8.17 -6.11
CA GLU A 453 14.17 9.58 -6.18
C GLU A 453 13.06 10.52 -6.71
N GLY A 454 12.04 9.97 -7.38
CA GLY A 454 10.89 10.69 -7.89
C GLY A 454 10.86 10.87 -9.41
N VAL A 455 11.73 10.20 -10.17
CA VAL A 455 11.72 10.28 -11.64
C VAL A 455 10.74 9.26 -12.22
N MET A 456 9.67 9.75 -12.87
CA MET A 456 8.74 8.89 -13.60
C MET A 456 9.19 8.68 -15.04
N ARG A 457 9.51 7.43 -15.36
CA ARG A 457 9.78 6.96 -16.73
C ARG A 457 8.50 6.46 -17.37
N VAL A 458 8.24 6.96 -18.58
CA VAL A 458 7.12 6.54 -19.42
C VAL A 458 7.70 5.90 -20.68
N TYR A 459 7.31 4.66 -20.97
CA TYR A 459 7.72 3.91 -22.17
C TYR A 459 6.49 3.52 -23.02
N GLU A 460 6.71 3.11 -24.27
CA GLU A 460 5.69 2.31 -24.98
C GLU A 460 5.63 0.89 -24.39
N PHE A 461 4.43 0.37 -24.13
CA PHE A 461 4.26 -0.98 -23.59
C PHE A 461 4.41 -2.00 -24.73
N SER A 462 5.65 -2.36 -25.06
CA SER A 462 6.00 -3.08 -26.30
C SER A 462 7.18 -4.05 -26.13
N LYS A 463 7.42 -4.87 -27.18
CA LYS A 463 8.59 -5.76 -27.31
C LYS A 463 9.89 -5.01 -27.62
N GLU A 464 9.86 -3.70 -27.80
CA GLU A 464 11.04 -2.85 -27.99
C GLU A 464 11.19 -1.89 -26.80
N MET A 465 12.42 -1.71 -26.30
CA MET A 465 12.72 -0.70 -25.27
C MET A 465 12.64 0.69 -25.89
N LYS A 466 11.58 1.42 -25.57
CA LYS A 466 11.32 2.75 -26.12
C LYS A 466 10.79 3.69 -25.04
N LEU A 467 11.73 4.35 -24.37
CA LEU A 467 11.47 5.46 -23.47
C LEU A 467 10.83 6.62 -24.26
N LEU A 468 9.67 7.07 -23.82
CA LEU A 468 8.97 8.24 -24.35
C LEU A 468 9.38 9.51 -23.60
N LYS A 469 9.50 9.43 -22.26
CA LYS A 469 9.81 10.59 -21.42
C LYS A 469 10.29 10.18 -20.01
N GLU A 470 11.21 10.98 -19.46
CA GLU A 470 11.50 11.09 -18.02
C GLU A 470 10.87 12.38 -17.47
N ASN A 471 10.22 12.30 -16.31
CA ASN A 471 9.52 13.42 -15.68
C ASN A 471 9.88 13.48 -14.18
N GLU A 472 10.41 14.62 -13.73
CA GLU A 472 10.82 14.84 -12.34
C GLU A 472 9.61 15.14 -11.44
N LEU A 473 9.45 14.46 -10.31
CA LEU A 473 8.46 14.86 -9.29
C LEU A 473 8.92 16.08 -8.47
N GLY A 474 10.23 16.24 -8.26
CA GLY A 474 10.81 17.30 -7.41
C GLY A 474 10.85 16.96 -5.90
N GLU A 475 10.52 15.71 -5.54
CA GLU A 475 10.79 15.10 -4.23
C GLU A 475 10.75 13.57 -4.36
N ALA A 476 11.38 12.87 -3.39
CA ALA A 476 11.43 11.41 -3.34
C ALA A 476 10.03 10.75 -3.36
N ALA A 477 9.96 9.54 -3.93
CA ALA A 477 8.73 8.79 -4.13
C ALA A 477 8.93 7.27 -3.87
N GLY A 478 8.56 6.41 -4.82
CA GLY A 478 8.59 4.94 -4.69
C GLY A 478 7.22 4.28 -4.45
N THR A 479 6.16 5.03 -4.14
CA THR A 479 4.79 4.46 -4.12
C THR A 479 4.24 4.27 -5.55
N THR A 480 3.23 3.40 -5.73
CA THR A 480 2.67 3.16 -7.07
C THR A 480 1.71 4.29 -7.45
N PRO A 481 1.88 4.96 -8.61
CA PRO A 481 1.01 6.06 -9.01
C PRO A 481 -0.41 5.57 -9.33
N ALA A 482 -1.40 6.40 -9.01
CA ALA A 482 -2.79 6.17 -9.33
C ALA A 482 -3.21 6.94 -10.58
N PHE A 483 -4.23 6.44 -11.29
CA PHE A 483 -4.62 6.98 -12.60
C PHE A 483 -6.13 7.08 -12.71
N ALA A 484 -6.64 8.24 -13.11
CA ALA A 484 -8.06 8.42 -13.42
C ALA A 484 -8.28 9.58 -14.40
N ASN A 485 -9.09 9.36 -15.43
CA ASN A 485 -9.65 10.38 -16.33
C ASN A 485 -8.61 11.38 -16.90
N GLY A 486 -7.57 10.88 -17.56
CA GLY A 486 -6.54 11.72 -18.18
C GLY A 486 -5.56 12.36 -17.19
N ARG A 487 -5.49 11.86 -15.95
CA ARG A 487 -4.63 12.39 -14.88
C ARG A 487 -3.89 11.27 -14.15
N ILE A 488 -2.70 11.60 -13.65
CA ILE A 488 -1.88 10.79 -12.74
C ILE A 488 -1.93 11.43 -11.35
N TYR A 489 -1.96 10.62 -10.30
CA TYR A 489 -1.90 11.05 -8.91
C TYR A 489 -0.75 10.33 -8.22
N ILE A 490 0.17 11.10 -7.67
CA ILE A 490 1.46 10.61 -7.20
C ILE A 490 1.64 11.05 -5.74
N ARG A 491 1.92 10.10 -4.85
CA ARG A 491 2.40 10.40 -3.50
C ARG A 491 3.93 10.41 -3.53
N GLY A 492 4.49 11.60 -3.40
CA GLY A 492 5.86 11.78 -2.93
C GLY A 492 5.91 11.76 -1.40
N GLU A 493 7.11 11.84 -0.85
CA GLU A 493 7.38 11.81 0.60
C GLU A 493 6.54 12.81 1.40
N LYS A 494 6.38 14.05 0.90
CA LYS A 494 5.76 15.17 1.63
C LYS A 494 4.43 15.62 1.01
N HIS A 495 4.13 15.27 -0.25
CA HIS A 495 2.96 15.76 -0.98
C HIS A 495 2.25 14.73 -1.88
N LEU A 496 0.95 14.92 -2.03
CA LEU A 496 0.11 14.32 -3.08
C LEU A 496 0.01 15.31 -4.24
N TYR A 497 0.31 14.83 -5.45
CA TYR A 497 0.27 15.59 -6.69
C TYR A 497 -0.92 15.15 -7.55
N CYS A 498 -1.43 16.06 -8.37
CA CYS A 498 -2.23 15.73 -9.55
C CYS A 498 -1.56 16.27 -10.81
N ILE A 499 -1.23 15.36 -11.73
CA ILE A 499 -0.65 15.65 -13.04
C ILE A 499 -1.74 15.50 -14.10
N GLY A 500 -1.85 16.45 -15.03
CA GLY A 500 -2.82 16.41 -16.14
C GLY A 500 -2.51 17.41 -17.23
N ASN A 501 -3.05 17.15 -18.43
CA ASN A 501 -2.98 18.05 -19.58
C ASN A 501 -4.06 19.15 -19.52
#